data_AF-A0A0G1SV54-F1
#
_entry.id   AF-A0A0G1SV54-F1
#
_cell.length_a   1.000
_cell.length_b   1.000
_cell.length_c   1.000
_cell.angle_alpha   90.00
_cell.angle_beta   90.00
_cell.angle_gamma   90.00
#
_symmetry.space_group_name_H-M   'P 1'
#
loop_
_entity.id
_entity.type
_entity.pdbx_description
1 polymer ?
#
loop_
_entity_poly.entity_id
_entity_poly.type
_entity_poly.pdbx_seq_one_letter_code
_entity_poly.pdbx_strand_id
1 'polypeptide(L)'
;MKKYLFGAVIIVAVVSGGSYLFRPSAVPSGALDAFAQCLTNKGVTMYGAEWCAHCQNEKKAFGDSFRYVQYIECPKHPARCIEAGVNGYPTWTFSGGKKLEGEQGLEKLVAESGCALPTASSSGGTQESSVAVSRRGELKTDAGEGNVTVDAEFVEEGDELVFTININTHSEDLSAFSPERQIALQDGQANMINPTAIQQEGSGHHLEFIARFPKIEGAAKLVVTDLAGVSMRELVWP
;
A
#
# COMPACT_ATOMS: atom_id res chain seq x y z
N MET A 1 46.39 18.63 -30.35
CA MET A 1 46.15 17.83 -29.13
C MET A 1 45.08 18.40 -28.17
N LYS A 2 44.23 19.37 -28.57
CA LYS A 2 43.17 19.93 -27.69
C LYS A 2 41.74 19.45 -28.01
N LYS A 3 41.54 18.76 -29.14
CA LYS A 3 40.21 18.33 -29.63
C LYS A 3 39.70 17.02 -29.00
N TYR A 4 40.63 16.17 -28.54
CA TYR A 4 40.32 14.88 -27.89
C TYR A 4 40.06 14.99 -26.38
N LEU A 5 40.44 16.12 -25.75
CA LEU A 5 40.20 16.38 -24.33
C LEU A 5 38.72 16.68 -24.03
N PHE A 6 38.00 17.34 -24.95
CA PHE A 6 36.57 17.62 -24.78
C PHE A 6 35.70 16.38 -24.97
N GLY A 7 36.05 15.47 -25.88
CA GLY A 7 35.32 14.22 -26.10
C GLY A 7 35.42 13.25 -24.91
N ALA A 8 36.59 13.15 -24.28
CA ALA A 8 36.80 12.28 -23.12
C ALA A 8 36.02 12.76 -21.87
N VAL A 9 35.93 14.09 -21.66
CA VAL A 9 35.19 14.66 -20.53
C VAL A 9 33.68 14.44 -20.66
N ILE A 10 33.13 14.51 -21.88
CA ILE A 10 31.70 14.25 -22.12
C ILE A 10 31.36 12.77 -21.92
N ILE A 11 32.21 11.84 -22.37
CA ILE A 11 31.97 10.41 -22.16
C ILE A 11 32.03 10.05 -20.67
N VAL A 12 32.99 10.57 -19.92
CA VAL A 12 33.05 10.37 -18.46
C VAL A 12 31.82 10.97 -17.78
N ALA A 13 31.41 12.18 -18.14
CA ALA A 13 30.22 12.84 -17.57
C ALA A 13 28.91 12.10 -17.90
N VAL A 14 28.80 11.47 -19.06
CA VAL A 14 27.62 10.66 -19.44
C VAL A 14 27.63 9.30 -18.73
N VAL A 15 28.78 8.68 -18.52
CA VAL A 15 28.89 7.41 -17.77
C VAL A 15 28.68 7.63 -16.27
N SER A 16 29.25 8.70 -15.69
CA SER A 16 29.00 9.07 -14.30
C SER A 16 27.58 9.63 -14.12
N GLY A 17 27.08 10.47 -15.02
CA GLY A 17 25.71 10.99 -14.95
C GLY A 17 24.65 9.90 -15.13
N GLY A 18 24.86 8.97 -16.07
CA GLY A 18 23.95 7.85 -16.34
C GLY A 18 23.88 6.83 -15.20
N SER A 19 24.99 6.60 -14.48
CA SER A 19 25.00 5.70 -13.32
C SER A 19 24.32 6.30 -12.08
N TYR A 20 24.26 7.62 -11.94
CA TYR A 20 23.49 8.28 -10.87
C TYR A 20 21.97 8.24 -11.12
N LEU A 21 21.53 8.17 -12.38
CA LEU A 21 20.10 8.10 -12.74
C LEU A 21 19.50 6.69 -12.64
N PHE A 22 20.34 5.66 -12.52
CA PHE A 22 19.91 4.26 -12.35
C PHE A 22 20.24 3.74 -10.94
N ARG A 23 19.83 4.46 -9.90
CA ARG A 23 19.78 3.89 -8.55
C ARG A 23 18.47 3.12 -8.40
N PRO A 24 18.47 1.77 -8.46
CA PRO A 24 17.28 1.01 -8.12
C PRO A 24 16.91 1.34 -6.67
N SER A 25 15.66 1.70 -6.43
CA SER A 25 15.11 1.91 -5.10
C SER A 25 15.31 0.63 -4.30
N ALA A 26 16.27 0.61 -3.39
CA ALA A 26 16.42 -0.48 -2.44
C ALA A 26 15.22 -0.44 -1.49
N VAL A 27 14.54 -1.57 -1.29
CA VAL A 27 13.49 -1.68 -0.28
C VAL A 27 14.13 -1.33 1.08
N PRO A 28 13.63 -0.31 1.79
CA PRO A 28 14.17 0.03 3.10
C PRO A 28 14.13 -1.18 4.03
N SER A 29 15.21 -1.42 4.77
CA SER A 29 15.28 -2.55 5.70
C SER A 29 14.12 -2.48 6.69
N GLY A 30 13.43 -3.60 6.88
CA GLY A 30 12.30 -3.71 7.79
C GLY A 30 10.97 -3.16 7.27
N ALA A 31 10.92 -2.60 6.05
CA ALA A 31 9.69 -2.04 5.50
C ALA A 31 8.53 -3.04 5.56
N LEU A 32 8.76 -4.32 5.23
CA LEU A 32 7.71 -5.35 5.14
C LEU A 32 7.59 -6.22 6.40
N ASP A 33 8.17 -5.81 7.53
CA ASP A 33 8.22 -6.63 8.76
C ASP A 33 6.80 -7.00 9.26
N ALA A 34 5.88 -6.02 9.30
CA ALA A 34 4.50 -6.25 9.75
C ALA A 34 3.74 -7.20 8.81
N PHE A 35 3.91 -7.04 7.50
CA PHE A 35 3.33 -7.93 6.49
C PHE A 35 3.85 -9.36 6.65
N ALA A 36 5.17 -9.54 6.73
CA ALA A 36 5.80 -10.85 6.90
C ALA A 36 5.39 -11.55 8.20
N GLN A 37 5.25 -10.81 9.31
CA GLN A 37 4.75 -11.35 10.57
C GLN A 37 3.26 -11.73 10.48
N CYS A 38 2.43 -10.91 9.81
CA CYS A 38 1.03 -11.23 9.60
C CYS A 38 0.84 -12.54 8.83
N LEU A 39 1.61 -12.78 7.77
CA LEU A 39 1.59 -14.03 7.03
C LEU A 39 1.84 -15.23 7.96
N THR A 40 2.90 -15.17 8.76
CA THR A 40 3.23 -16.22 9.73
C THR A 40 2.14 -16.41 10.77
N ASN A 41 1.58 -15.32 11.31
CA ASN A 41 0.49 -15.38 12.30
C ASN A 41 -0.78 -16.01 11.72
N LYS A 42 -1.04 -15.83 10.43
CA LYS A 42 -2.14 -16.49 9.70
C LYS A 42 -1.79 -17.91 9.24
N GLY A 43 -0.64 -18.46 9.64
CA GLY A 43 -0.20 -19.80 9.26
C GLY A 43 0.18 -19.93 7.78
N VAL A 44 0.46 -18.81 7.11
CA VAL A 44 0.90 -18.82 5.72
C VAL A 44 2.39 -19.22 5.68
N THR A 45 2.69 -20.32 5.00
CA THR A 45 4.03 -20.91 4.96
C THR A 45 4.52 -21.02 3.52
N MET A 46 5.76 -20.59 3.28
CA MET A 46 6.46 -20.81 2.02
C MET A 46 7.32 -22.07 2.11
N TYR A 47 7.15 -22.96 1.14
CA TYR A 47 7.98 -24.14 0.92
C TYR A 47 8.86 -23.89 -0.29
N GLY A 48 10.15 -24.13 -0.17
CA GLY A 48 11.06 -23.92 -1.30
C GLY A 48 12.45 -24.48 -1.09
N ALA A 49 13.39 -23.99 -1.89
CA ALA A 49 14.80 -24.36 -1.80
C ALA A 49 15.71 -23.13 -1.97
N GLU A 50 16.79 -23.07 -1.20
CA GLU A 50 17.77 -21.98 -1.22
C GLU A 50 18.39 -21.75 -2.62
N TRP A 51 18.58 -22.82 -3.40
CA TRP A 51 19.15 -22.77 -4.75
C TRP A 51 18.14 -22.45 -5.85
N CYS A 52 16.83 -22.42 -5.55
CA CYS A 52 15.80 -22.20 -6.55
C CYS A 52 15.69 -20.70 -6.90
N ALA A 53 15.84 -20.37 -8.18
CA ALA A 53 15.80 -18.97 -8.66
C ALA A 53 14.48 -18.26 -8.31
N HIS A 54 13.34 -18.91 -8.52
CA HIS A 54 12.03 -18.35 -8.16
C HIS A 54 11.86 -18.16 -6.64
N CYS A 55 12.43 -19.06 -5.83
CA CYS A 55 12.43 -18.87 -4.37
C CYS A 55 13.28 -17.66 -3.97
N GLN A 56 14.42 -17.45 -4.63
CA GLN A 56 15.29 -16.31 -4.37
C GLN A 56 14.64 -14.99 -4.79
N ASN A 57 13.94 -14.96 -5.92
CA ASN A 57 13.18 -13.78 -6.36
C ASN A 57 12.07 -13.42 -5.36
N GLU A 58 11.29 -14.41 -4.92
CA GLU A 58 10.25 -14.22 -3.91
C GLU A 58 10.86 -13.67 -2.61
N LYS A 59 11.92 -14.31 -2.09
CA LYS A 59 12.65 -13.84 -0.89
C LYS A 59 13.16 -12.41 -1.06
N LYS A 60 13.69 -12.08 -2.24
CA LYS A 60 14.21 -10.74 -2.55
C LYS A 60 13.12 -9.68 -2.54
N ALA A 61 11.90 -10.00 -2.95
CA ALA A 61 10.77 -9.07 -2.88
C ALA A 61 10.46 -8.64 -1.43
N PHE A 62 10.67 -9.53 -0.45
CA PHE A 62 10.52 -9.22 0.97
C PHE A 62 11.70 -8.47 1.59
N GLY A 63 12.88 -8.51 0.95
CA GLY A 63 14.13 -8.04 1.52
C GLY A 63 14.44 -8.71 2.87
N ASP A 64 14.99 -7.95 3.81
CA ASP A 64 15.33 -8.44 5.16
C ASP A 64 14.11 -8.93 5.94
N SER A 65 12.90 -8.45 5.59
CA SER A 65 11.65 -8.80 6.26
C SER A 65 11.26 -10.26 6.07
N PHE A 66 11.84 -10.95 5.08
CA PHE A 66 11.61 -12.38 4.86
C PHE A 66 11.95 -13.23 6.10
N ARG A 67 12.83 -12.75 6.99
CA ARG A 67 13.18 -13.43 8.25
C ARG A 67 11.97 -13.73 9.15
N TYR A 68 10.86 -13.01 8.98
CA TYR A 68 9.63 -13.28 9.73
C TYR A 68 8.66 -14.21 9.02
N VAL A 69 8.85 -14.48 7.73
CA VAL A 69 8.01 -15.41 6.97
C VAL A 69 8.32 -16.84 7.41
N GLN A 70 7.28 -17.63 7.69
CA GLN A 70 7.44 -19.05 7.95
C GLN A 70 7.89 -19.75 6.66
N TYR A 71 9.14 -20.22 6.66
CA TYR A 71 9.77 -20.86 5.52
C TYR A 71 10.27 -22.26 5.85
N ILE A 72 10.00 -23.21 4.95
CA ILE A 72 10.52 -24.58 5.03
C ILE A 72 11.47 -24.84 3.86
N GLU A 73 12.75 -25.08 4.20
CA GLU A 73 13.77 -25.53 3.25
C GLU A 73 13.56 -27.02 2.95
N CYS A 74 12.90 -27.32 1.85
CA CYS A 74 12.51 -28.69 1.49
C CYS A 74 13.70 -29.65 1.32
N PRO A 75 14.84 -29.27 0.69
CA PRO A 75 16.04 -30.11 0.67
C PRO A 75 16.57 -30.52 2.05
N LYS A 76 16.38 -29.69 3.08
CA LYS A 76 16.78 -30.00 4.47
C LYS A 76 15.67 -30.75 5.24
N HIS A 77 14.41 -30.56 4.85
CA HIS A 77 13.24 -31.12 5.53
C HIS A 77 12.22 -31.76 4.54
N PRO A 78 12.61 -32.79 3.78
CA PRO A 78 11.80 -33.32 2.69
C PRO A 78 10.45 -33.88 3.15
N ALA A 79 10.39 -34.52 4.32
CA ALA A 79 9.16 -35.07 4.88
C ALA A 79 8.07 -34.00 5.05
N ARG A 80 8.43 -32.81 5.56
CA ARG A 80 7.46 -31.71 5.79
C ARG A 80 6.84 -31.22 4.48
N CYS A 81 7.60 -31.23 3.38
CA CYS A 81 7.11 -30.79 2.08
C CYS A 81 6.24 -31.86 1.40
N ILE A 82 6.60 -33.14 1.54
CA ILE A 82 5.79 -34.26 1.06
C ILE A 82 4.46 -34.32 1.80
N GLU A 83 4.47 -34.21 3.13
CA GLU A 83 3.26 -34.18 3.96
C GLU A 83 2.38 -32.97 3.65
N ALA A 84 2.99 -31.81 3.41
CA ALA A 84 2.28 -30.61 2.95
C ALA A 84 1.81 -30.72 1.49
N GLY A 85 2.16 -31.79 0.75
CA GLY A 85 1.79 -32.01 -0.65
C GLY A 85 2.32 -30.94 -1.60
N VAL A 86 3.61 -30.61 -1.46
CA VAL A 86 4.33 -29.64 -2.31
C VAL A 86 4.91 -30.35 -3.53
N ASN A 87 4.52 -29.94 -4.74
CA ASN A 87 4.98 -30.55 -5.99
C ASN A 87 6.05 -29.72 -6.72
N GLY A 88 6.23 -28.46 -6.33
CA GLY A 88 7.17 -27.53 -6.96
C GLY A 88 7.53 -26.37 -6.03
N TYR A 89 8.55 -25.58 -6.42
CA TYR A 89 9.05 -24.47 -5.62
C TYR A 89 8.97 -23.13 -6.38
N PRO A 90 8.69 -22.02 -5.68
CA PRO A 90 8.14 -21.99 -4.34
C PRO A 90 6.68 -22.47 -4.33
N THR A 91 6.19 -22.94 -3.17
CA THR A 91 4.76 -23.18 -2.94
C THR A 91 4.35 -22.52 -1.64
N TRP A 92 3.27 -21.76 -1.66
CA TRP A 92 2.67 -21.15 -0.48
C TRP A 92 1.45 -21.94 -0.03
N THR A 93 1.34 -22.21 1.27
CA THR A 93 0.16 -22.84 1.86
C THR A 93 -0.50 -21.92 2.88
N PHE A 94 -1.83 -21.87 2.88
CA PHE A 94 -2.62 -21.03 3.78
C PHE A 94 -3.37 -21.88 4.79
N SER A 95 -3.70 -21.29 5.94
CA SER A 95 -4.64 -21.88 6.90
C SER A 95 -5.99 -22.14 6.20
N GLY A 96 -6.43 -23.39 6.17
CA GLY A 96 -7.61 -23.82 5.41
C GLY A 96 -7.29 -24.67 4.16
N GLY A 97 -6.01 -24.91 3.87
CA GLY A 97 -5.58 -25.88 2.86
C GLY A 97 -5.43 -25.33 1.43
N LYS A 98 -5.69 -24.04 1.22
CA LYS A 98 -5.39 -23.36 -0.05
C LYS A 98 -3.88 -23.36 -0.31
N LYS A 99 -3.50 -23.61 -1.56
CA LYS A 99 -2.11 -23.59 -2.03
C LYS A 99 -1.95 -22.70 -3.25
N LEU A 100 -0.81 -22.03 -3.33
CA LEU A 100 -0.38 -21.27 -4.51
C LEU A 100 1.00 -21.77 -4.93
N GLU A 101 1.08 -22.38 -6.11
CA GLU A 101 2.35 -22.88 -6.68
C GLU A 101 3.01 -21.81 -7.55
N GLY A 102 4.34 -21.72 -7.47
CA GLY A 102 5.16 -20.75 -8.21
C GLY A 102 5.40 -19.44 -7.45
N GLU A 103 6.14 -18.54 -8.09
CA GLU A 103 6.38 -17.17 -7.60
C GLU A 103 5.05 -16.39 -7.64
N GLN A 104 4.66 -15.76 -6.52
CA GLN A 104 3.37 -15.08 -6.36
C GLN A 104 3.51 -13.56 -6.34
N GLY A 105 4.59 -13.05 -5.74
CA GLY A 105 4.76 -11.61 -5.49
C GLY A 105 3.89 -11.10 -4.33
N LEU A 106 4.26 -9.92 -3.82
CA LEU A 106 3.68 -9.35 -2.61
C LEU A 106 2.18 -9.07 -2.73
N GLU A 107 1.72 -8.47 -3.84
CA GLU A 107 0.32 -8.09 -4.06
C GLU A 107 -0.63 -9.28 -4.03
N LYS A 108 -0.23 -10.40 -4.65
CA LYS A 108 -1.03 -11.61 -4.63
C LYS A 108 -1.09 -12.22 -3.22
N LEU A 109 0.03 -12.22 -2.51
CA LEU A 109 0.06 -12.68 -1.12
C LEU A 109 -0.80 -11.80 -0.21
N VAL A 110 -0.89 -10.49 -0.45
CA VAL A 110 -1.82 -9.57 0.23
C VAL A 110 -3.27 -9.97 -0.02
N ALA A 111 -3.65 -10.10 -1.29
CA ALA A 111 -5.02 -10.44 -1.68
C ALA A 111 -5.48 -11.76 -1.06
N GLU A 112 -4.57 -12.74 -0.98
CA GLU A 112 -4.90 -14.09 -0.55
C GLU A 112 -4.79 -14.31 0.96
N SER A 113 -3.93 -13.55 1.64
CA SER A 113 -3.79 -13.62 3.09
C SER A 113 -4.70 -12.63 3.82
N GLY A 114 -5.11 -11.54 3.16
CA GLY A 114 -5.70 -10.38 3.81
C GLY A 114 -4.73 -9.70 4.79
N CYS A 115 -3.42 -9.81 4.57
CA CYS A 115 -2.40 -9.05 5.29
C CYS A 115 -2.05 -7.81 4.47
N ALA A 116 -2.21 -6.62 5.05
CA ALA A 116 -1.89 -5.38 4.36
C ALA A 116 -0.37 -5.23 4.17
N LEU A 117 0.01 -4.62 3.03
CA LEU A 117 1.35 -4.06 2.93
C LEU A 117 1.45 -2.84 3.85
N PRO A 118 2.65 -2.57 4.36
CA PRO A 118 2.90 -1.30 5.02
C PRO A 118 2.72 -0.22 3.96
N THR A 119 1.70 0.60 4.13
CA THR A 119 1.66 1.90 3.49
C THR A 119 2.91 2.65 3.93
N ALA A 120 3.40 3.58 3.11
CA ALA A 120 4.67 4.30 3.31
C ALA A 120 4.83 5.06 4.66
N SER A 121 3.88 4.89 5.60
CA SER A 121 3.88 5.41 6.96
C SER A 121 4.28 4.38 8.04
N SER A 122 4.62 3.13 7.70
CA SER A 122 4.90 2.09 8.71
C SER A 122 6.25 1.38 8.52
N SER A 123 7.32 2.07 8.88
CA SER A 123 8.55 1.42 9.33
C SER A 123 9.06 2.10 10.59
N GLY A 124 9.16 1.35 11.70
CA GLY A 124 9.90 1.77 12.89
C GLY A 124 9.03 1.93 14.13
N GLY A 125 9.01 0.90 14.98
CA GLY A 125 8.59 1.04 16.36
C GLY A 125 9.49 2.04 17.13
N THR A 126 8.83 2.79 18.01
CA THR A 126 9.37 3.62 19.09
C THR A 126 10.33 4.74 18.69
N GLN A 127 9.77 5.89 18.31
CA GLN A 127 9.80 7.03 19.22
C GLN A 127 8.44 7.70 19.27
N GLU A 128 7.92 7.79 20.48
CA GLU A 128 6.95 8.78 20.92
C GLU A 128 7.49 10.17 20.54
N SER A 129 7.17 10.62 19.33
CA SER A 129 7.22 12.03 18.97
C SER A 129 5.77 12.49 19.00
N SER A 130 5.44 13.19 20.08
CA SER A 130 4.15 13.81 20.34
C SER A 130 3.80 14.84 19.25
N VAL A 131 3.31 14.39 18.11
CA VAL A 131 2.17 15.06 17.52
C VAL A 131 0.99 14.38 18.17
N ALA A 132 0.40 15.04 19.16
CA ALA A 132 -0.78 14.53 19.83
C ALA A 132 -1.87 14.33 18.76
N VAL A 133 -2.11 13.08 18.36
CA VAL A 133 -3.30 12.70 17.60
C VAL A 133 -4.48 13.03 18.51
N SER A 134 -5.01 14.23 18.34
CA SER A 134 -5.93 14.84 19.30
C SER A 134 -7.37 14.36 19.05
N ARG A 135 -7.66 13.88 17.83
CA ARG A 135 -8.95 13.33 17.42
C ARG A 135 -8.78 12.31 16.29
N ARG A 136 -9.57 11.24 16.30
CA ARG A 136 -9.69 10.26 15.20
C ARG A 136 -11.17 10.04 14.88
N GLY A 137 -11.52 10.10 13.61
CA GLY A 137 -12.81 9.65 13.11
C GLY A 137 -12.82 8.13 12.92
N GLU A 138 -13.86 7.47 13.42
CA GLU A 138 -14.10 6.05 13.11
C GLU A 138 -14.29 5.82 11.60
N LEU A 139 -13.97 4.62 11.11
CA LEU A 139 -14.26 4.26 9.72
C LEU A 139 -15.77 4.33 9.46
N LYS A 140 -16.16 5.04 8.41
CA LYS A 140 -17.54 5.11 7.91
C LYS A 140 -17.58 4.68 6.46
N THR A 141 -18.71 4.09 6.10
CA THR A 141 -18.98 3.56 4.76
C THR A 141 -20.29 4.14 4.24
N ASP A 142 -20.25 4.78 3.08
CA ASP A 142 -21.43 5.02 2.25
C ASP A 142 -21.45 3.97 1.13
N ALA A 143 -22.37 3.01 1.27
CA ALA A 143 -22.64 1.98 0.27
C ALA A 143 -23.92 2.27 -0.53
N GLY A 144 -24.28 3.56 -0.72
CA GLY A 144 -25.59 3.94 -1.27
C GLY A 144 -25.79 3.61 -2.77
N GLU A 145 -26.51 4.44 -3.51
CA GLU A 145 -26.95 4.14 -4.90
C GLU A 145 -25.79 4.07 -5.91
N GLY A 146 -25.89 3.23 -6.94
CA GLY A 146 -24.79 3.01 -7.89
C GLY A 146 -23.74 2.05 -7.33
N ASN A 147 -23.05 1.31 -8.21
CA ASN A 147 -22.17 0.20 -7.83
C ASN A 147 -20.81 0.66 -7.23
N VAL A 148 -20.82 1.77 -6.48
CA VAL A 148 -19.64 2.42 -5.91
C VAL A 148 -19.83 2.62 -4.42
N THR A 149 -18.87 2.14 -3.64
CA THR A 149 -18.80 2.33 -2.19
C THR A 149 -17.72 3.35 -1.86
N VAL A 150 -18.00 4.25 -0.91
CA VAL A 150 -17.04 5.21 -0.36
C VAL A 150 -16.79 4.89 1.10
N ASP A 151 -15.57 4.48 1.43
CA ASP A 151 -15.13 4.30 2.81
C ASP A 151 -14.20 5.44 3.19
N ALA A 152 -14.37 6.02 4.37
CA ALA A 152 -13.45 7.04 4.85
C ALA A 152 -13.24 6.98 6.36
N GLU A 153 -12.04 7.33 6.79
CA GLU A 153 -11.70 7.65 8.19
C GLU A 153 -10.74 8.84 8.21
N PHE A 154 -10.57 9.49 9.36
CA PHE A 154 -9.61 10.58 9.49
C PHE A 154 -8.83 10.54 10.79
N VAL A 155 -7.64 11.14 10.75
CA VAL A 155 -6.83 11.45 11.93
C VAL A 155 -6.49 12.93 11.93
N GLU A 156 -6.44 13.53 13.12
CA GLU A 156 -5.94 14.89 13.30
C GLU A 156 -4.42 14.86 13.51
N GLU A 157 -3.67 15.46 12.57
CA GLU A 157 -2.21 15.58 12.58
C GLU A 157 -1.83 17.06 12.75
N GLY A 158 -1.63 17.51 13.98
CA GLY A 158 -1.32 18.92 14.26
C GLY A 158 -2.50 19.84 13.93
N ASP A 159 -2.34 20.71 12.93
CA ASP A 159 -3.38 21.64 12.45
C ASP A 159 -4.07 21.16 11.17
N GLU A 160 -3.95 19.87 10.85
CA GLU A 160 -4.59 19.25 9.69
C GLU A 160 -5.50 18.07 10.07
N LEU A 161 -6.57 17.90 9.31
CA LEU A 161 -7.33 16.64 9.26
C LEU A 161 -6.87 15.86 8.03
N VAL A 162 -6.39 14.64 8.26
CA VAL A 162 -5.92 13.75 7.21
C VAL A 162 -6.94 12.64 7.04
N PHE A 163 -7.62 12.66 5.90
CA PHE A 163 -8.62 11.66 5.52
C PHE A 163 -7.98 10.59 4.65
N THR A 164 -8.24 9.32 4.99
CA THR A 164 -8.04 8.18 4.10
C THR A 164 -9.38 7.84 3.50
N ILE A 165 -9.49 7.88 2.17
CA ILE A 165 -10.74 7.74 1.42
C ILE A 165 -10.56 6.63 0.39
N ASN A 166 -11.36 5.58 0.48
CA ASN A 166 -11.35 4.46 -0.46
C ASN A 166 -12.63 4.50 -1.30
N ILE A 167 -12.48 4.49 -2.61
CA ILE A 167 -13.58 4.40 -3.57
C ILE A 167 -13.47 3.05 -4.27
N ASN A 168 -14.42 2.17 -3.95
CA ASN A 168 -14.47 0.80 -4.43
C ASN A 168 -15.57 0.65 -5.50
N THR A 169 -15.22 0.20 -6.70
CA THR A 169 -16.18 -0.13 -7.76
C THR A 169 -15.73 -1.33 -8.59
N HIS A 170 -16.71 -2.10 -9.08
CA HIS A 170 -16.46 -3.25 -9.97
C HIS A 170 -17.05 -3.08 -11.38
N SER A 171 -17.80 -2.01 -11.64
CA SER A 171 -18.48 -1.80 -12.93
C SER A 171 -18.39 -0.38 -13.47
N GLU A 172 -17.95 0.60 -12.67
CA GLU A 172 -17.97 2.02 -13.05
C GLU A 172 -16.59 2.50 -13.48
N ASP A 173 -16.57 3.33 -14.53
CA ASP A 173 -15.36 4.04 -14.95
C ASP A 173 -15.21 5.32 -14.10
N LEU A 174 -14.14 5.37 -13.31
CA LEU A 174 -13.80 6.52 -12.47
C LEU A 174 -12.72 7.41 -13.09
N SER A 175 -12.37 7.23 -14.36
CA SER A 175 -11.33 8.01 -15.04
C SER A 175 -11.61 9.52 -15.08
N ALA A 176 -12.89 9.92 -15.01
CA ALA A 176 -13.30 11.32 -14.97
C ALA A 176 -13.26 11.94 -13.56
N PHE A 177 -13.10 11.12 -12.51
CA PHE A 177 -13.10 11.58 -11.13
C PHE A 177 -11.83 12.39 -10.84
N SER A 178 -12.04 13.67 -10.50
CA SER A 178 -11.00 14.63 -10.14
C SER A 178 -11.06 14.91 -8.64
N PRO A 179 -10.24 14.22 -7.83
CA PRO A 179 -10.37 14.26 -6.38
C PRO A 179 -10.12 15.67 -5.80
N GLU A 180 -9.32 16.53 -6.44
CA GLU A 180 -9.11 17.92 -5.97
C GLU A 180 -10.36 18.80 -6.06
N ARG A 181 -11.32 18.42 -6.92
CA ARG A 181 -12.53 19.20 -7.19
C ARG A 181 -13.80 18.55 -6.65
N GLN A 182 -13.77 17.24 -6.47
CA GLN A 182 -14.94 16.44 -6.13
C GLN A 182 -14.90 15.90 -4.70
N ILE A 183 -13.79 16.03 -3.99
CA ILE A 183 -13.69 15.72 -2.56
C ILE A 183 -13.56 17.05 -1.80
N ALA A 184 -14.44 17.26 -0.83
CA ALA A 184 -14.42 18.44 0.01
C ALA A 184 -14.84 18.10 1.44
N LEU A 185 -14.41 18.93 2.39
CA LEU A 185 -14.84 18.87 3.78
C LEU A 185 -15.87 19.98 4.03
N GLN A 186 -17.04 19.63 4.54
CA GLN A 186 -18.01 20.58 5.03
C GLN A 186 -17.84 20.76 6.55
N ASP A 187 -17.68 22.01 6.99
CA ASP A 187 -17.60 22.35 8.41
C ASP A 187 -19.00 22.47 9.07
N GLY A 188 -19.03 22.70 10.39
CA GLY A 188 -20.28 22.91 11.13
C GLY A 188 -21.10 24.15 10.73
N GLN A 189 -20.56 25.03 9.88
CA GLN A 189 -21.22 26.22 9.33
C GLN A 189 -21.68 26.02 7.87
N ALA A 190 -21.56 24.79 7.35
CA ALA A 190 -21.86 24.42 5.97
C ALA A 190 -20.93 25.01 4.91
N ASN A 191 -19.75 25.53 5.29
CA ASN A 191 -18.74 25.96 4.32
C ASN A 191 -18.04 24.75 3.71
N MET A 192 -17.85 24.77 2.39
CA MET A 192 -17.10 23.74 1.66
C MET A 192 -15.62 24.10 1.62
N ILE A 193 -14.77 23.21 2.13
CA ILE A 193 -13.32 23.37 2.23
C ILE A 193 -12.68 22.36 1.29
N ASN A 194 -11.86 22.85 0.36
CA ASN A 194 -11.11 21.99 -0.55
C ASN A 194 -9.87 21.39 0.14
N PRO A 195 -9.39 20.22 -0.32
CA PRO A 195 -8.15 19.65 0.20
C PRO A 195 -6.98 20.58 -0.12
N THR A 196 -6.10 20.76 0.86
CA THR A 196 -4.82 21.47 0.70
C THR A 196 -3.78 20.62 -0.03
N ALA A 197 -3.90 19.30 0.12
CA ALA A 197 -3.14 18.31 -0.61
C ALA A 197 -4.00 17.06 -0.82
N ILE A 198 -3.79 16.40 -1.96
CA ILE A 198 -4.36 15.09 -2.21
C ILE A 198 -3.29 14.19 -2.83
N GLN A 199 -3.21 12.96 -2.34
CA GLN A 199 -2.33 11.94 -2.88
C GLN A 199 -3.19 10.73 -3.21
N GLN A 200 -3.08 10.23 -4.44
CA GLN A 200 -3.71 8.98 -4.82
C GLN A 200 -2.74 7.84 -4.52
N GLU A 201 -3.18 6.91 -3.68
CA GLU A 201 -2.54 5.63 -3.45
C GLU A 201 -3.35 4.56 -4.21
N GLY A 202 -2.67 3.61 -4.84
CA GLY A 202 -3.33 2.55 -5.64
C GLY A 202 -3.57 2.88 -7.12
N SER A 203 -3.76 1.82 -7.90
CA SER A 203 -3.94 1.85 -9.35
C SER A 203 -5.04 0.88 -9.77
N GLY A 204 -5.89 1.26 -10.73
CA GLY A 204 -6.96 0.41 -11.26
C GLY A 204 -8.37 0.95 -10.96
N HIS A 205 -9.33 0.07 -10.69
CA HIS A 205 -10.73 0.40 -10.36
C HIS A 205 -11.01 0.54 -8.85
N HIS A 206 -9.99 0.33 -8.02
CA HIS A 206 -10.00 0.67 -6.60
C HIS A 206 -9.10 1.88 -6.42
N LEU A 207 -9.67 3.01 -6.01
CA LEU A 207 -8.95 4.26 -5.83
C LEU A 207 -8.87 4.57 -4.34
N GLU A 208 -7.66 4.77 -3.83
CA GLU A 208 -7.42 5.26 -2.48
C GLU A 208 -6.86 6.68 -2.57
N PHE A 209 -7.37 7.58 -1.72
CA PHE A 209 -6.92 8.95 -1.63
C PHE A 209 -6.58 9.30 -0.19
N ILE A 210 -5.45 9.97 -0.02
CA ILE A 210 -5.08 10.66 1.21
C ILE A 210 -5.33 12.14 0.98
N ALA A 211 -6.37 12.69 1.60
CA ALA A 211 -6.77 14.09 1.48
C ALA A 211 -6.48 14.85 2.77
N ARG A 212 -5.76 15.97 2.66
CA ARG A 212 -5.41 16.84 3.80
C ARG A 212 -6.28 18.08 3.80
N PHE A 213 -6.91 18.37 4.93
CA PHE A 213 -7.72 19.57 5.14
C PHE A 213 -7.17 20.38 6.31
N PRO A 214 -7.38 21.71 6.32
CA PRO A 214 -7.17 22.50 7.53
C PRO A 214 -8.05 21.94 8.65
N LYS A 215 -7.54 22.00 9.88
CA LYS A 215 -8.33 21.64 11.07
C LYS A 215 -9.59 22.50 11.15
N ILE A 216 -10.71 21.85 11.45
CA ILE A 216 -12.01 22.49 11.69
C ILE A 216 -12.50 22.21 13.10
N GLU A 217 -13.29 23.13 13.63
CA GLU A 217 -13.97 22.96 14.92
C GLU A 217 -15.33 22.26 14.69
N GLY A 218 -15.68 21.34 15.58
CA GLY A 218 -16.98 20.66 15.57
C GLY A 218 -17.07 19.47 14.61
N ALA A 219 -18.25 19.27 14.02
CA ALA A 219 -18.53 18.11 13.19
C ALA A 219 -17.78 18.21 11.85
N ALA A 220 -17.19 17.09 11.44
CA ALA A 220 -16.55 16.94 10.15
C ALA A 220 -17.48 16.19 9.20
N LYS A 221 -17.81 16.76 8.04
CA LYS A 221 -18.55 16.04 7.01
C LYS A 221 -17.72 15.96 5.73
N LEU A 222 -17.29 14.76 5.36
CA LEU A 222 -16.68 14.52 4.07
C LEU A 222 -17.77 14.44 3.00
N VAL A 223 -17.59 15.20 1.92
CA VAL A 223 -18.50 15.25 0.78
C VAL A 223 -17.76 14.79 -0.47
N VAL A 224 -18.34 13.83 -1.19
CA VAL A 224 -17.85 13.38 -2.49
C VAL A 224 -18.94 13.62 -3.53
N THR A 225 -18.67 14.44 -4.55
CA THR A 225 -19.66 14.84 -5.56
C THR A 225 -19.44 14.18 -6.92
N ASP A 226 -20.52 14.05 -7.68
CA ASP A 226 -20.51 13.54 -9.07
C ASP A 226 -19.75 12.22 -9.24
N LEU A 227 -19.98 11.28 -8.31
CA LEU A 227 -19.32 9.97 -8.28
C LEU A 227 -20.23 8.93 -8.94
N ALA A 228 -19.84 8.46 -10.13
CA ALA A 228 -20.57 7.43 -10.89
C ALA A 228 -22.08 7.70 -11.05
N GLY A 229 -22.44 8.95 -11.36
CA GLY A 229 -23.83 9.38 -11.55
C GLY A 229 -24.58 9.73 -10.26
N VAL A 230 -23.99 9.52 -9.08
CA VAL A 230 -24.52 10.03 -7.81
C VAL A 230 -24.01 11.45 -7.59
N SER A 231 -24.94 12.39 -7.42
CA SER A 231 -24.61 13.81 -7.27
C SER A 231 -23.82 14.12 -6.00
N MET A 232 -24.10 13.42 -4.90
CA MET A 232 -23.47 13.70 -3.60
C MET A 232 -23.48 12.49 -2.67
N ARG A 233 -22.33 12.23 -2.03
CA ARG A 233 -22.13 11.29 -0.92
C ARG A 233 -21.66 12.06 0.30
N GLU A 234 -22.17 11.71 1.48
CA GLU A 234 -21.81 12.38 2.73
C GLU A 234 -21.42 11.36 3.81
N LEU A 235 -20.24 11.53 4.41
CA LEU A 235 -19.85 10.82 5.62
C LEU A 235 -19.66 11.83 6.75
N VAL A 236 -20.36 11.66 7.86
CA VAL A 236 -20.46 12.66 8.95
C VAL A 236 -19.85 12.12 10.23
N TRP A 237 -18.96 12.88 10.86
CA TRP A 237 -18.41 12.64 12.19
C TRP A 237 -18.82 13.76 13.15
N PRO A 238 -19.48 13.43 14.28
CA PRO A 238 -19.88 14.41 15.28
C PRO A 238 -18.68 15.04 15.98
#